data_AF-A0AA37LWA3-F1
#
_entry.id   AF-A0AA37LWA3-F1
#
_cell.length_a   1.000
_cell.length_b   1.000
_cell.length_c   1.000
_cell.angle_alpha   90.00
_cell.angle_beta   90.00
_cell.angle_gamma   90.00
#
_symmetry.space_group_name_H-M   'P 1'
#
loop_
_entity.id
_entity.type
_entity.pdbx_description
1 polymer ?
#
loop_
_entity_poly.entity_id
_entity_poly.type
_entity_poly.pdbx_seq_one_letter_code
_entity_poly.pdbx_strand_id
1 'polypeptide(L)'
;MVAVASKSSPSAPPARLVGYSKPCADKLSACLGIPRVSSVGIRAGAPMSRALVEYVQQHVSPVRVAWLEEAEEAVYRPTQLKIDEKMVPAKKSGKT
;
A
#
# COMPACT_ATOMS: atom_id res chain seq x y z
N MET A 1 -4.97 5.24 3.61
CA MET A 1 -6.28 5.29 2.91
C MET A 1 -7.00 3.94 2.91
N VAL A 2 -6.44 2.86 2.34
CA VAL A 2 -7.12 1.54 2.26
C VAL A 2 -7.50 0.95 3.64
N ALA A 3 -6.59 0.97 4.61
CA ALA A 3 -6.88 0.44 5.95
C ALA A 3 -8.02 1.18 6.67
N VAL A 4 -8.08 2.51 6.51
CA VAL A 4 -9.16 3.34 7.08
C VAL A 4 -10.50 3.00 6.42
N ALA A 5 -10.54 2.89 5.08
CA ALA A 5 -11.74 2.49 4.35
C ALA A 5 -12.19 1.05 4.69
N SER A 6 -11.26 0.16 5.00
CA SER A 6 -11.60 -1.18 5.48
C SER A 6 -12.27 -1.15 6.86
N LYS A 7 -11.92 -0.19 7.73
CA LYS A 7 -12.53 -0.03 9.06
C LYS A 7 -13.91 0.63 9.00
N SER A 8 -14.20 1.45 7.98
CA SER A 8 -15.48 2.18 7.88
C SER A 8 -16.69 1.29 7.53
N SER A 9 -16.48 0.04 7.13
CA SER A 9 -17.55 -0.93 6.83
C SER A 9 -17.34 -2.24 7.58
N PRO A 10 -17.68 -2.30 8.88
CA PRO A 10 -17.38 -3.46 9.74
C PRO A 10 -18.14 -4.73 9.37
N SER A 11 -19.20 -4.64 8.55
CA SER A 11 -19.95 -5.79 8.04
C SER A 11 -19.32 -6.45 6.81
N ALA A 12 -18.36 -5.78 6.17
CA ALA A 12 -17.66 -6.32 5.01
C ALA A 12 -16.37 -7.05 5.43
N PRO A 13 -15.96 -8.11 4.71
CA PRO A 13 -14.69 -8.77 4.99
C PRO A 13 -13.52 -7.78 4.85
N PRO A 14 -12.50 -7.84 5.74
CA PRO A 14 -11.38 -6.90 5.71
C PRO A 14 -10.66 -6.87 4.37
N ALA A 15 -10.27 -5.67 3.93
CA ALA A 15 -9.52 -5.48 2.69
C ALA A 15 -8.14 -6.14 2.77
N ARG A 16 -7.70 -6.71 1.66
CA ARG A 16 -6.39 -7.38 1.50
C ARG A 16 -5.68 -6.80 0.30
N LEU A 17 -4.37 -6.60 0.43
CA LEU A 17 -3.53 -6.05 -0.63
C LEU A 17 -2.67 -7.16 -1.21
N VAL A 18 -2.73 -7.31 -2.53
CA VAL A 18 -1.92 -8.28 -3.28
C VAL A 18 -1.01 -7.48 -4.20
N GLY A 19 0.30 -7.62 -4.00
CA GLY A 19 1.29 -7.09 -4.93
C GLY A 19 1.28 -7.92 -6.22
N TYR A 20 1.40 -7.25 -7.36
CA TYR A 20 1.59 -7.91 -8.64
C TYR A 20 2.87 -7.43 -9.33
N SER A 21 3.47 -8.31 -10.11
CA SER A 21 4.70 -8.04 -10.86
C SER A 21 4.45 -7.10 -12.04
N LYS A 22 5.50 -6.45 -12.54
CA LYS A 22 5.41 -5.58 -13.72
C LYS A 22 4.77 -6.26 -14.96
N PRO A 23 5.11 -7.52 -15.32
CA PRO A 23 4.45 -8.21 -16.42
C PRO A 23 2.94 -8.39 -16.21
N CYS A 24 2.49 -8.60 -14.97
CA CYS A 24 1.07 -8.66 -14.64
C CYS A 24 0.40 -7.30 -14.80
N ALA A 25 1.08 -6.22 -14.37
CA ALA A 25 0.63 -4.84 -14.57
C ALA A 25 0.38 -4.52 -16.04
N ASP A 26 1.33 -4.87 -16.90
CA ASP A 26 1.28 -4.59 -18.34
C ASP A 26 0.11 -5.36 -19.01
N LYS A 27 -0.11 -6.62 -18.60
CA LYS A 27 -1.27 -7.42 -19.04
C LYS A 27 -2.60 -6.81 -18.59
N LEU A 28 -2.72 -6.40 -17.33
CA LEU A 28 -3.91 -5.73 -16.82
C LEU A 28 -4.18 -4.42 -17.58
N SER A 29 -3.12 -3.67 -17.90
CA SER A 29 -3.21 -2.44 -18.68
C SER A 29 -3.82 -2.69 -20.06
N ALA A 30 -3.32 -3.70 -20.77
CA ALA A 30 -3.85 -4.10 -22.06
C ALA A 30 -5.32 -4.57 -21.97
N CYS A 31 -5.66 -5.41 -20.98
CA CYS A 31 -7.03 -5.93 -20.82
C CYS A 31 -8.04 -4.84 -20.45
N LEU A 32 -7.63 -3.83 -19.67
CA LEU A 32 -8.50 -2.73 -19.26
C LEU A 32 -8.52 -1.57 -20.26
N GLY A 33 -7.64 -1.60 -21.27
CA GLY A 33 -7.54 -0.54 -22.28
C GLY A 33 -7.02 0.79 -21.73
N ILE A 34 -6.24 0.77 -20.65
CA ILE A 34 -5.66 1.98 -20.04
C ILE A 34 -4.13 1.96 -20.12
N PRO A 35 -3.44 3.12 -20.18
CA PRO A 35 -1.98 3.15 -20.34
C PRO A 35 -1.17 2.59 -19.16
N ARG A 36 -1.71 2.69 -17.94
CA ARG A 36 -1.06 2.16 -16.74
C ARG A 36 -2.07 1.81 -15.65
N VAL A 37 -1.99 0.59 -15.14
CA VAL A 37 -2.76 0.13 -13.97
C VAL A 37 -1.88 0.22 -12.73
N SER A 38 -2.24 1.10 -11.79
CA SER A 38 -1.55 1.24 -10.50
C SER A 38 -2.13 0.34 -9.41
N SER A 39 -3.45 0.16 -9.42
CA SER A 39 -4.17 -0.70 -8.48
C SER A 39 -5.52 -1.09 -9.07
N VAL A 40 -6.06 -2.25 -8.67
CA VAL A 40 -7.39 -2.73 -9.05
C VAL A 40 -8.10 -3.21 -7.80
N GLY A 41 -9.35 -2.79 -7.62
CA GLY A 41 -10.22 -3.28 -6.57
C GLY A 41 -11.10 -4.41 -7.09
N ILE A 42 -11.14 -5.54 -6.38
CA ILE A 42 -12.07 -6.64 -6.66
C ILE A 42 -13.08 -6.70 -5.52
N ARG A 43 -14.36 -6.49 -5.83
CA ARG A 43 -15.44 -6.58 -4.86
C ARG A 43 -15.82 -8.04 -4.60
N ALA A 44 -16.00 -8.40 -3.33
CA ALA A 44 -16.55 -9.70 -2.96
C ALA A 44 -17.94 -9.88 -3.58
N GLY A 45 -18.18 -11.04 -4.21
CA GLY A 45 -19.43 -11.32 -4.93
C GLY A 45 -19.51 -10.75 -6.35
N ALA A 46 -18.44 -10.15 -6.88
CA ALA A 46 -18.35 -9.85 -8.31
C ALA A 46 -18.37 -11.15 -9.16
N PRO A 47 -18.84 -11.10 -10.42
CA PRO A 47 -18.85 -12.27 -11.30
C PRO A 47 -17.45 -12.90 -11.41
N MET A 48 -17.39 -14.23 -11.29
CA MET A 48 -16.15 -15.02 -11.35
C MET A 48 -15.07 -14.68 -10.29
N SER A 49 -15.37 -13.85 -9.28
CA SER A 49 -14.37 -13.45 -8.27
C SER A 49 -14.21 -14.43 -7.11
N ARG A 50 -15.17 -15.35 -6.93
CA ARG A 50 -15.28 -16.22 -5.74
C ARG A 50 -13.98 -16.99 -5.44
N ALA A 51 -13.48 -17.76 -6.40
CA ALA A 51 -12.29 -18.59 -6.19
C ALA A 51 -11.05 -17.75 -5.84
N LEU A 52 -10.88 -16.60 -6.51
CA LEU A 52 -9.79 -15.68 -6.23
C LEU A 52 -9.91 -15.07 -4.83
N VAL A 53 -11.12 -14.64 -4.45
CA VAL A 53 -11.38 -14.06 -3.12
C VAL A 53 -11.12 -15.09 -2.02
N GLU A 54 -11.61 -16.32 -2.17
CA GLU A 54 -11.38 -17.40 -1.20
C GLU A 54 -9.87 -17.72 -1.07
N TYR A 55 -9.16 -17.85 -2.18
CA TYR A 55 -7.72 -18.08 -2.18
C TYR A 55 -6.95 -16.96 -1.46
N VAL A 56 -7.25 -15.70 -1.78
CA VAL A 56 -6.61 -14.54 -1.15
C VAL A 56 -6.96 -14.46 0.34
N GLN A 57 -8.18 -14.80 0.73
CA GLN A 57 -8.58 -14.80 2.15
C GLN A 57 -7.80 -15.82 2.99
N GLN A 58 -7.43 -16.95 2.40
CA GLN A 58 -6.66 -18.01 3.06
C GLN A 58 -5.15 -17.70 3.15
N HIS A 59 -4.60 -17.01 2.14
CA HIS A 59 -3.14 -16.84 2.01
C HIS A 59 -2.62 -15.44 2.36
N VAL A 60 -3.50 -14.43 2.36
CA VAL A 60 -3.10 -13.03 2.54
C VAL A 60 -3.80 -12.44 3.75
N SER A 61 -2.99 -11.90 4.67
CA SER A 61 -3.49 -11.23 5.87
C SER A 61 -4.23 -9.93 5.51
N PRO A 62 -5.29 -9.57 6.26
CA PRO A 62 -5.91 -8.26 6.19
C PRO A 62 -4.89 -7.13 6.28
N VAL A 63 -5.18 -6.01 5.61
CA VAL A 63 -4.33 -4.82 5.71
C VAL A 63 -4.42 -4.25 7.14
N ARG A 64 -3.25 -4.07 7.77
CA ARG A 64 -3.11 -3.49 9.11
C ARG A 64 -2.15 -2.31 9.04
N VAL A 65 -2.44 -1.26 9.80
CA VAL A 65 -1.62 -0.04 9.84
C VAL A 65 -1.37 0.30 11.30
N ALA A 66 -0.16 -0.02 11.78
CA ALA A 66 0.22 0.11 13.19
C ALA A 66 0.00 1.53 13.74
N TRP A 67 0.44 2.56 13.00
CA TRP A 67 0.26 3.95 13.44
C TRP A 67 -1.22 4.35 13.62
N LEU A 68 -2.15 3.72 12.88
CA LEU A 68 -3.57 4.02 13.01
C LEU A 68 -4.14 3.43 14.30
N GLU A 69 -3.62 2.30 14.75
CA GLU A 69 -3.99 1.69 16.03
C GLU A 69 -3.37 2.47 17.19
N GLU A 70 -2.13 2.91 17.05
CA GLU A 70 -1.49 3.81 18.02
C GLU A 70 -2.25 5.15 18.13
N ALA A 71 -2.79 5.67 17.03
CA ALA A 71 -3.60 6.88 17.03
C ALA A 71 -4.96 6.70 17.73
N GLU A 72 -5.53 5.48 17.71
CA GLU A 72 -6.77 5.16 18.44
C GLU A 72 -6.59 5.26 19.96
N GLU A 73 -5.36 5.15 20.48
CA GLU A 73 -5.07 5.36 21.90
C GLU A 73 -5.25 6.82 22.33
N ALA A 74 -5.40 7.76 21.38
CA ALA A 74 -5.51 9.20 21.62
C ALA A 74 -4.36 9.80 22.45
N VAL A 75 -3.19 9.15 22.42
CA VAL A 75 -1.98 9.59 23.15
C VAL A 75 -1.14 10.48 22.24
N TYR A 76 -0.85 11.71 22.70
CA TYR A 76 0.09 12.58 22.01
C TYR A 76 1.49 11.96 21.96
N ARG A 77 2.09 11.90 20.77
CA ARG A 77 3.47 11.43 20.56
C ARG A 77 4.36 12.65 20.31
N PRO A 78 5.41 12.88 21.14
CA PRO A 78 6.28 14.03 20.99
C PRO A 78 7.15 13.94 19.73
N THR A 79 7.54 15.10 19.19
CA THR A 79 8.40 15.20 18.00
C THR A 79 9.75 14.55 18.25
N GLN A 80 10.15 13.59 17.40
CA GLN A 80 11.48 13.01 17.42
C GLN A 80 12.41 13.71 16.42
N LEU A 81 13.25 14.61 16.92
CA LEU A 81 14.28 15.28 16.13
C LEU A 81 15.54 14.40 16.05
N LYS A 82 15.94 14.01 14.85
CA LYS A 82 17.23 13.36 14.59
C LYS A 82 18.12 14.35 13.86
N ILE A 83 19.28 14.65 14.45
CA ILE A 83 20.31 15.50 13.86
C ILE A 83 21.38 14.55 13.31
N ASP A 84 21.69 14.71 12.02
CA ASP A 84 22.69 13.89 11.33
C ASP A 84 23.63 14.84 10.58
N GLU A 85 24.89 14.90 11.00
CA GLU A 85 25.90 15.77 10.39
C GLU A 85 26.48 15.08 9.16
N LYS A 86 26.21 15.64 7.98
CA LYS A 86 26.80 15.15 6.72
C LYS A 86 27.93 16.06 6.28
N MET A 87 29.11 15.48 6.13
CA MET A 87 30.27 16.16 5.56
C MET A 87 30.03 16.40 4.06
N VAL A 88 30.01 17.66 3.64
CA VAL A 88 29.92 18.02 2.22
C VAL A 88 31.33 18.07 1.63
N PRO A 89 31.65 17.30 0.58
CA PRO A 89 32.97 17.35 -0.03
C PRO A 89 33.21 18.70 -0.71
N ALA A 90 34.34 19.34 -0.41
CA ALA A 90 34.77 20.56 -1.08
C ALA A 90 35.12 20.27 -2.55
N LYS A 91 34.50 21.00 -3.47
CA LYS A 91 34.82 20.94 -4.91
C LYS A 91 36.27 21.41 -5.10
N LYS A 92 37.18 20.53 -5.51
CA LYS A 92 38.55 20.92 -5.90
C LYS A 92 38.45 21.93 -7.05
N SER A 93 38.87 23.17 -6.82
CA SER A 93 39.13 24.12 -7.89
C SER A 93 40.29 23.56 -8.73
N GLY A 94 40.02 23.24 -9.99
CA GLY A 94 41.08 22.95 -10.95
C GLY A 94 41.97 24.18 -11.07
N LYS A 95 43.24 24.05 -10.67
CA LYS A 95 44.27 25.02 -11.03
C LYS A 95 44.60 24.79 -12.50
N THR A 96 44.30 25.81 -13.30
CA THR A 96 44.84 26.06 -14.64
C THR A 96 46.35 26.25 -14.58
#